data_AF-A0A8B3CNI9-F1
#
_entry.id   AF-A0A8B3CNI9-F1
#
_cell.length_a   1.000
_cell.length_b   1.000
_cell.length_c   1.000
_cell.angle_alpha   90.00
_cell.angle_beta   90.00
_cell.angle_gamma   90.00
#
_symmetry.space_group_name_H-M   'P 1'
#
loop_
_entity.id
_entity.type
_entity.pdbx_description
1 polymer ?
#
loop_
_entity_poly.entity_id
_entity_poly.type
_entity_poly.pdbx_seq_one_letter_code
_entity_poly.pdbx_strand_id
1 'polypeptide(L)'
;MQKCSRLNSKRATLVPSYSSTKSRLSFILSIHFFEMNPKVKKESFLFVRNYILKTLLNDEFILHAKIHPERKGTERKSLHIFSKIFKRKKNRNESQESGDESENSGWNAIDEITNRIYPTQRLDSVISPKIMPIHDRTGKTILFQLAVFDFEDHWLYVSYGCSELFDKTWEDSEWSGLGYELTLRLKKNRLAVPPMWPMPVMNDLAFYALQGYELRPGQSINFGGPIDGEEKTKLTGFLFLKDRELPSIDTPNGKLQFLQLYGLDKNTLEKIRLEGTHRLIASLEENASNLLTDLD
;
A
#
# COMPACT_ATOMS: atom_id res chain seq x y z
N MET A 1 -52.74 -43.21 -24.97
CA MET A 1 -51.31 -43.56 -25.16
C MET A 1 -50.48 -42.28 -25.16
N GLN A 2 -49.20 -42.37 -24.76
CA GLN A 2 -48.18 -41.31 -24.55
C GLN A 2 -48.27 -40.58 -23.20
N LYS A 3 -47.53 -41.06 -22.17
CA LYS A 3 -46.09 -40.84 -21.86
C LYS A 3 -45.73 -39.40 -21.45
N CYS A 4 -45.76 -39.17 -20.13
CA CYS A 4 -44.63 -38.75 -19.29
C CYS A 4 -43.50 -37.93 -19.95
N SER A 5 -43.28 -36.68 -19.49
CA SER A 5 -42.09 -36.32 -18.69
C SER A 5 -42.02 -34.83 -18.30
N ARG A 6 -41.88 -34.62 -16.98
CA ARG A 6 -41.05 -33.61 -16.27
C ARG A 6 -41.39 -32.11 -16.33
N LEU A 7 -41.97 -31.65 -15.21
CA LEU A 7 -41.47 -30.61 -14.29
C LEU A 7 -40.61 -29.46 -14.87
N ASN A 8 -41.11 -28.22 -14.76
CA ASN A 8 -40.63 -27.34 -13.70
C ASN A 8 -41.56 -26.14 -13.46
N SER A 9 -41.97 -26.00 -12.20
CA SER A 9 -42.73 -24.89 -11.67
C SER A 9 -41.97 -23.58 -11.82
N LYS A 10 -42.62 -22.59 -12.45
CA LYS A 10 -42.29 -21.18 -12.22
C LYS A 10 -42.58 -20.86 -10.74
N ARG A 11 -41.55 -20.91 -9.89
CA ARG A 11 -41.57 -20.28 -8.58
C ARG A 11 -40.73 -19.02 -8.70
N ALA A 12 -41.40 -17.87 -8.66
CA ALA A 12 -40.75 -16.59 -8.51
C ALA A 12 -39.94 -16.61 -7.20
N THR A 13 -38.62 -16.66 -7.29
CA THR A 13 -37.75 -16.38 -6.15
C THR A 13 -37.63 -14.86 -6.06
N LEU A 14 -38.37 -14.30 -5.09
CA LEU A 14 -38.13 -12.98 -4.54
C LEU A 14 -36.64 -12.85 -4.20
N VAL A 15 -35.94 -11.94 -4.88
CA VAL A 15 -34.63 -11.47 -4.46
C VAL A 15 -34.83 -10.69 -3.16
N PRO A 16 -34.21 -11.06 -2.03
CA PRO A 16 -34.33 -10.25 -0.83
C PRO A 16 -33.55 -8.96 -1.04
N SER A 17 -34.22 -7.81 -0.92
CA SER A 17 -33.56 -6.53 -0.77
C SER A 17 -32.92 -6.46 0.61
N TYR A 18 -31.61 -6.69 0.70
CA TYR A 18 -30.88 -6.60 1.96
C TYR A 18 -30.61 -5.13 2.30
N SER A 19 -31.46 -4.55 3.16
CA SER A 19 -31.44 -3.12 3.51
C SER A 19 -30.69 -2.77 4.79
N SER A 20 -29.83 -3.65 5.33
CA SER A 20 -29.03 -3.30 6.52
C SER A 20 -27.56 -3.70 6.43
N THR A 21 -26.71 -2.78 6.90
CA THR A 21 -25.25 -2.86 7.00
C THR A 21 -24.76 -4.10 7.76
N LYS A 22 -25.55 -4.60 8.73
CA LYS A 22 -25.21 -5.81 9.51
C LYS A 22 -25.17 -7.10 8.69
N SER A 23 -26.05 -7.29 7.71
CA SER A 23 -26.07 -8.50 6.88
C SER A 23 -24.91 -8.55 5.87
N ARG A 24 -24.41 -7.40 5.42
CA ARG A 24 -23.23 -7.31 4.54
C ARG A 24 -21.92 -7.65 5.28
N LEU A 25 -21.78 -7.21 6.54
CA LEU A 25 -20.61 -7.56 7.36
C LEU A 25 -20.52 -9.07 7.66
N SER A 26 -21.66 -9.72 7.94
CA SER A 26 -21.72 -11.16 8.22
C SER A 26 -21.25 -12.03 7.04
N PHE A 27 -21.54 -11.60 5.82
CA PHE A 27 -21.13 -12.29 4.60
C PHE A 27 -19.63 -12.14 4.30
N ILE A 28 -19.06 -10.95 4.51
CA ILE A 28 -17.61 -10.67 4.35
C ILE A 28 -16.78 -11.47 5.36
N LEU A 29 -17.24 -11.56 6.62
CA LEU A 29 -16.59 -12.35 7.67
C LEU A 29 -16.65 -13.86 7.39
N SER A 30 -17.70 -14.35 6.73
CA SER A 30 -17.86 -15.79 6.43
C SER A 30 -16.94 -16.29 5.30
N ILE A 31 -16.56 -15.43 4.36
CA ILE A 31 -15.69 -15.80 3.23
C ILE A 31 -14.21 -15.86 3.64
N HIS A 32 -13.81 -15.19 4.73
CA HIS A 32 -12.41 -15.08 5.15
C HIS A 32 -11.81 -16.29 5.90
N PHE A 33 -12.59 -17.34 6.19
CA PHE A 33 -12.19 -18.30 7.23
C PHE A 33 -12.50 -19.78 6.97
N PHE A 34 -12.56 -20.19 5.70
CA PHE A 34 -12.42 -21.60 5.37
C PHE A 34 -10.92 -21.92 5.23
N GLU A 35 -10.44 -22.81 6.12
CA GLU A 35 -9.07 -23.34 6.24
C GLU A 35 -8.00 -22.43 6.88
N MET A 36 -8.17 -22.13 8.18
CA MET A 36 -7.05 -21.66 9.03
C MET A 36 -7.01 -22.38 10.38
N ASN A 37 -5.79 -22.52 10.91
CA ASN A 37 -5.48 -23.04 12.24
C ASN A 37 -6.21 -22.23 13.35
N PRO A 38 -6.89 -22.88 14.32
CA PRO A 38 -7.77 -22.21 15.28
C PRO A 38 -7.10 -21.20 16.22
N LYS A 39 -5.77 -21.25 16.43
CA LYS A 39 -5.05 -20.24 17.23
C LYS A 39 -4.81 -18.93 16.47
N VAL A 40 -4.40 -19.01 15.20
CA VAL A 40 -4.22 -17.84 14.30
C VAL A 40 -5.56 -17.14 14.03
N LYS A 41 -6.65 -17.93 14.03
CA LYS A 41 -8.03 -17.44 13.83
C LYS A 41 -8.48 -16.40 14.86
N LYS A 42 -7.98 -16.44 16.11
CA LYS A 42 -8.48 -15.58 17.19
C LYS A 42 -7.81 -14.20 17.23
N GLU A 43 -6.52 -14.15 16.93
CA GLU A 43 -5.73 -12.89 16.92
C GLU A 43 -5.99 -12.07 15.65
N SER A 44 -6.04 -12.72 14.48
CA SER A 44 -6.41 -12.04 13.22
C SER A 44 -7.88 -11.57 13.22
N PHE A 45 -8.78 -12.27 13.93
CA PHE A 45 -10.18 -11.87 14.05
C PHE A 45 -10.36 -10.62 14.91
N LEU A 46 -9.59 -10.45 15.99
CA LEU A 46 -9.66 -9.22 16.80
C LEU A 46 -9.11 -8.00 16.04
N PHE A 47 -7.98 -8.17 15.34
CA PHE A 47 -7.34 -7.10 14.58
C PHE A 47 -8.24 -6.55 13.47
N VAL A 48 -8.72 -7.43 12.57
CA VAL A 48 -9.57 -7.03 11.44
C VAL A 48 -10.91 -6.49 11.92
N ARG A 49 -11.49 -7.07 12.97
CA ARG A 49 -12.76 -6.60 13.55
C ARG A 49 -12.61 -5.22 14.16
N ASN A 50 -11.55 -4.95 14.91
CA ASN A 50 -11.34 -3.66 15.57
C ASN A 50 -10.94 -2.57 14.59
N TYR A 51 -10.14 -2.89 13.57
CA TYR A 51 -9.79 -1.95 12.50
C TYR A 51 -11.03 -1.53 11.71
N ILE A 52 -11.84 -2.50 11.22
CA ILE A 52 -13.05 -2.21 10.43
C ILE A 52 -14.14 -1.51 11.26
N LEU A 53 -14.32 -1.87 12.53
CA LEU A 53 -15.31 -1.20 13.39
C LEU A 53 -14.93 0.24 13.73
N LYS A 54 -13.63 0.55 13.93
CA LYS A 54 -13.18 1.93 14.21
C LYS A 54 -13.30 2.83 12.97
N THR A 55 -13.02 2.33 11.77
CA THR A 55 -13.13 3.11 10.54
C THR A 55 -14.58 3.38 10.12
N LEU A 56 -15.53 2.50 10.49
CA LEU A 56 -16.94 2.63 10.11
C LEU A 56 -17.81 3.42 11.11
N LEU A 57 -17.28 3.76 12.30
CA LEU A 57 -18.05 4.39 13.38
C LEU A 57 -17.65 5.85 13.69
N ASN A 58 -16.58 6.38 13.10
CA ASN A 58 -16.13 7.75 13.37
C ASN A 58 -16.40 8.68 12.18
N ASP A 59 -17.46 9.48 12.27
CA ASP A 59 -17.84 10.55 11.33
C ASP A 59 -17.12 11.91 11.61
N GLU A 60 -16.01 11.93 12.34
CA GLU A 60 -15.24 13.16 12.60
C GLU A 60 -13.84 13.14 11.97
N PHE A 61 -13.79 13.28 10.64
CA PHE A 61 -12.62 13.81 9.93
C PHE A 61 -12.83 15.31 9.72
N ILE A 62 -12.45 16.15 10.69
CA ILE A 62 -12.42 17.61 10.47
C ILE A 62 -11.14 17.98 9.70
N LEU A 63 -11.32 18.24 8.40
CA LEU A 63 -10.34 18.88 7.53
C LEU A 63 -10.19 20.38 7.88
N HIS A 64 -8.96 20.84 8.08
CA HIS A 64 -8.59 22.24 7.88
C HIS A 64 -7.59 22.35 6.73
N ALA A 65 -8.10 22.42 5.49
CA ALA A 65 -7.36 22.91 4.34
C ALA A 65 -8.03 24.21 3.87
N LYS A 66 -7.30 25.33 3.96
CA LYS A 66 -7.73 26.65 3.48
C LYS A 66 -7.90 26.60 1.96
N ILE A 67 -9.10 26.90 1.49
CA ILE A 67 -9.44 27.06 0.08
C ILE A 67 -8.80 28.36 -0.44
N HIS A 68 -8.04 28.27 -1.53
CA HIS A 68 -7.81 29.39 -2.46
C HIS A 68 -8.40 29.03 -3.84
N PRO A 69 -8.94 30.02 -4.58
CA PRO A 69 -9.99 29.79 -5.56
C PRO A 69 -9.49 29.40 -6.96
N GLU A 70 -10.34 28.60 -7.61
CA GLU A 70 -10.49 28.31 -9.05
C GLU A 70 -9.27 28.29 -9.97
N ARG A 71 -8.99 27.10 -10.51
CA ARG A 71 -8.69 26.96 -11.95
C ARG A 71 -9.83 26.19 -12.62
N LYS A 72 -10.47 26.85 -13.57
CA LYS A 72 -11.55 26.33 -14.41
C LYS A 72 -11.02 25.29 -15.40
N GLY A 73 -11.79 24.21 -15.53
CA GLY A 73 -12.00 23.49 -16.78
C GLY A 73 -11.00 22.38 -17.11
N THR A 74 -11.37 21.13 -16.84
CA THR A 74 -11.35 20.08 -17.88
C THR A 74 -12.27 18.93 -17.51
N GLU A 75 -13.02 18.46 -18.50
CA GLU A 75 -14.12 17.50 -18.41
C GLU A 75 -13.70 16.12 -17.91
N ARG A 76 -14.62 15.47 -17.18
CA ARG A 76 -14.63 14.03 -16.93
C ARG A 76 -14.50 13.24 -18.23
N LYS A 77 -13.44 12.45 -18.40
CA LYS A 77 -13.42 11.33 -19.36
C LYS A 77 -12.97 10.06 -18.66
N SER A 78 -13.97 9.23 -18.36
CA SER A 78 -13.83 7.87 -17.86
C SER A 78 -13.37 6.91 -18.96
N LEU A 79 -12.40 6.06 -18.60
CA LEU A 79 -12.34 4.62 -18.91
C LEU A 79 -12.48 4.22 -20.40
N HIS A 80 -11.34 4.22 -21.12
CA HIS A 80 -11.18 3.38 -22.32
C HIS A 80 -9.92 2.49 -22.29
N ILE A 81 -9.46 2.13 -21.08
CA ILE A 81 -8.13 1.55 -20.83
C ILE A 81 -8.04 0.02 -21.10
N PHE A 82 -9.15 -0.73 -21.13
CA PHE A 82 -9.06 -2.19 -20.97
C PHE A 82 -9.33 -3.06 -22.21
N SER A 83 -9.46 -2.50 -23.42
CA SER A 83 -9.73 -3.31 -24.61
C SER A 83 -8.52 -4.10 -25.14
N LYS A 84 -7.29 -3.70 -24.79
CA LYS A 84 -6.06 -4.34 -25.31
C LYS A 84 -5.59 -5.55 -24.49
N ILE A 85 -5.86 -5.60 -23.19
CA ILE A 85 -5.40 -6.69 -22.31
C ILE A 85 -6.14 -8.01 -22.62
N PHE A 86 -7.42 -7.95 -23.02
CA PHE A 86 -8.21 -9.16 -23.28
C PHE A 86 -8.07 -9.78 -24.68
N LYS A 87 -7.42 -9.10 -25.65
CA LYS A 87 -7.30 -9.63 -27.02
C LYS A 87 -6.13 -10.60 -27.24
N ARG A 88 -5.18 -10.70 -26.31
CA ARG A 88 -3.93 -11.45 -26.55
C ARG A 88 -3.92 -12.90 -26.06
N LYS A 89 -5.03 -13.40 -25.49
CA LYS A 89 -5.14 -14.80 -25.02
C LYS A 89 -5.48 -15.83 -26.10
N LYS A 90 -5.52 -15.44 -27.39
CA LYS A 90 -5.83 -16.35 -28.49
C LYS A 90 -4.79 -16.25 -29.61
N ASN A 91 -3.53 -16.52 -29.30
CA ASN A 91 -2.53 -17.06 -30.25
C ASN A 91 -1.25 -17.39 -29.46
N ARG A 92 -1.19 -18.58 -28.87
CA ARG A 92 0.09 -19.23 -28.57
C ARG A 92 0.33 -20.21 -29.71
N ASN A 93 1.39 -19.97 -30.49
CA ASN A 93 2.22 -21.00 -31.12
C ASN A 93 3.60 -20.38 -31.42
N GLU A 94 4.60 -20.99 -30.78
CA GLU A 94 6.02 -21.17 -31.10
C GLU A 94 7.01 -20.00 -31.30
N SER A 95 8.11 -20.15 -30.53
CA SER A 95 9.52 -19.78 -30.74
C SER A 95 9.93 -18.30 -30.81
N GLN A 96 10.63 -17.81 -29.79
CA GLN A 96 12.09 -17.56 -29.78
C GLN A 96 12.52 -16.82 -28.50
N GLU A 97 13.60 -17.29 -27.89
CA GLU A 97 14.30 -16.70 -26.73
C GLU A 97 14.96 -15.37 -27.12
N SER A 98 14.37 -14.24 -26.72
CA SER A 98 15.04 -12.93 -26.55
C SER A 98 14.05 -11.86 -26.03
N GLY A 99 13.43 -12.07 -24.88
CA GLY A 99 12.43 -11.11 -24.38
C GLY A 99 12.11 -11.29 -22.91
N ASP A 100 13.01 -10.84 -22.03
CA ASP A 100 12.75 -10.79 -20.59
C ASP A 100 13.20 -9.47 -19.92
N GLU A 101 14.11 -8.70 -20.54
CA GLU A 101 14.54 -7.39 -20.00
C GLU A 101 13.42 -6.33 -19.98
N SER A 102 12.37 -6.51 -20.80
CA SER A 102 11.27 -5.55 -20.95
C SER A 102 10.14 -5.73 -19.93
N GLU A 103 9.85 -6.96 -19.47
CA GLU A 103 8.60 -7.21 -18.74
C GLU A 103 8.65 -6.73 -17.28
N ASN A 104 9.84 -6.63 -16.66
CA ASN A 104 10.02 -6.27 -15.24
C ASN A 104 11.02 -5.11 -15.03
N SER A 105 11.10 -4.18 -15.98
CA SER A 105 12.19 -3.20 -16.02
C SER A 105 12.26 -2.28 -14.79
N GLY A 106 11.12 -1.81 -14.28
CA GLY A 106 11.04 -1.01 -13.06
C GLY A 106 11.37 -1.82 -11.80
N TRP A 107 10.88 -3.06 -11.73
CA TRP A 107 11.20 -3.99 -10.66
C TRP A 107 12.70 -4.24 -10.56
N ASN A 108 13.33 -4.57 -11.70
CA ASN A 108 14.75 -4.88 -11.78
C ASN A 108 15.61 -3.68 -11.36
N ALA A 109 15.20 -2.45 -11.69
CA ALA A 109 15.91 -1.25 -11.28
C ALA A 109 15.91 -1.06 -9.75
N ILE A 110 14.81 -1.39 -9.06
CA ILE A 110 14.73 -1.36 -7.59
C ILE A 110 15.60 -2.47 -6.99
N ASP A 111 15.56 -3.68 -7.57
CA ASP A 111 16.43 -4.79 -7.13
C ASP A 111 17.92 -4.45 -7.32
N GLU A 112 18.29 -3.87 -8.46
CA GLU A 112 19.67 -3.48 -8.74
C GLU A 112 20.19 -2.46 -7.72
N ILE A 113 19.45 -1.37 -7.47
CA ILE A 113 19.91 -0.35 -6.52
C ILE A 113 19.97 -0.90 -5.10
N THR A 114 18.97 -1.66 -4.67
CA THR A 114 18.94 -2.19 -3.31
C THR A 114 20.02 -3.25 -3.09
N ASN A 115 20.29 -4.12 -4.07
CA ASN A 115 21.39 -5.09 -3.98
C ASN A 115 22.76 -4.43 -4.06
N ARG A 116 22.90 -3.30 -4.78
CA ARG A 116 24.15 -2.53 -4.82
C ARG A 116 24.47 -1.87 -3.49
N ILE A 117 23.47 -1.30 -2.81
CA ILE A 117 23.65 -0.64 -1.52
C ILE A 117 23.68 -1.65 -0.36
N TYR A 118 22.88 -2.73 -0.45
CA TYR A 118 22.69 -3.73 0.62
C TYR A 118 22.87 -5.17 0.10
N PRO A 119 24.10 -5.58 -0.28
CA PRO A 119 24.34 -6.84 -0.98
C PRO A 119 24.07 -8.10 -0.13
N THR A 120 23.98 -7.97 1.20
CA THR A 120 23.93 -9.12 2.13
C THR A 120 22.74 -9.11 3.08
N GLN A 121 22.03 -7.98 3.17
CA GLN A 121 21.00 -7.77 4.19
C GLN A 121 19.63 -8.26 3.71
N ARG A 122 19.42 -8.43 2.42
CA ARG A 122 18.11 -8.81 1.88
C ARG A 122 17.72 -10.20 2.37
N LEU A 123 16.53 -10.32 2.96
CA LEU A 123 15.94 -11.61 3.28
C LEU A 123 15.40 -12.28 2.01
N ASP A 124 15.55 -13.60 1.91
CA ASP A 124 14.96 -14.39 0.81
C ASP A 124 13.42 -14.30 0.82
N SER A 125 12.83 -14.12 2.01
CA SER A 125 11.40 -13.93 2.18
C SER A 125 11.01 -12.47 1.93
N VAL A 126 9.99 -12.29 1.09
CA VAL A 126 9.28 -11.01 0.92
C VAL A 126 7.95 -11.03 1.66
N ILE A 127 7.43 -9.85 1.98
CA ILE A 127 6.06 -9.70 2.45
C ILE A 127 5.18 -9.33 1.27
N SER A 128 4.33 -10.24 0.82
CA SER A 128 3.39 -10.00 -0.27
C SER A 128 1.93 -10.03 0.22
N PRO A 129 1.00 -9.29 -0.41
CA PRO A 129 -0.41 -9.47 -0.13
C PRO A 129 -0.88 -10.87 -0.54
N LYS A 130 -1.84 -11.42 0.21
CA LYS A 130 -2.43 -12.75 -0.06
C LYS A 130 -3.27 -12.80 -1.35
N ILE A 131 -3.72 -11.64 -1.81
CA ILE A 131 -4.45 -11.48 -3.06
C ILE A 131 -3.54 -10.64 -3.95
N MET A 132 -3.18 -11.17 -5.12
CA MET A 132 -2.41 -10.45 -6.13
C MET A 132 -3.05 -9.06 -6.33
N PRO A 133 -2.27 -7.97 -6.45
CA PRO A 133 -2.84 -6.66 -6.78
C PRO A 133 -3.64 -6.79 -8.07
N ILE A 134 -4.97 -6.75 -7.95
CA ILE A 134 -5.87 -6.54 -9.06
C ILE A 134 -6.33 -5.11 -8.88
N HIS A 135 -6.01 -4.23 -9.83
CA HIS A 135 -6.50 -2.86 -9.86
C HIS A 135 -8.04 -2.77 -10.06
N ASP A 136 -8.79 -3.83 -9.75
CA ASP A 136 -10.22 -3.92 -10.00
C ASP A 136 -11.08 -4.32 -8.77
N ARG A 137 -12.21 -3.59 -8.72
CA ARG A 137 -13.54 -3.81 -8.11
C ARG A 137 -13.71 -4.22 -6.64
N THR A 138 -12.68 -4.60 -5.90
CA THR A 138 -12.56 -4.24 -4.46
C THR A 138 -11.40 -3.27 -4.21
N GLY A 139 -10.55 -3.06 -5.23
CA GLY A 139 -9.14 -2.69 -5.25
C GLY A 139 -8.62 -1.67 -4.24
N LYS A 140 -8.12 -2.17 -3.12
CA LYS A 140 -7.26 -1.44 -2.18
C LYS A 140 -5.82 -1.94 -2.15
N THR A 141 -5.52 -3.09 -2.76
CA THR A 141 -4.16 -3.63 -2.79
C THR A 141 -3.39 -3.01 -3.95
N ILE A 142 -2.42 -2.16 -3.62
CA ILE A 142 -1.58 -1.42 -4.56
C ILE A 142 -0.19 -2.04 -4.64
N LEU A 143 0.39 -2.41 -3.50
CA LEU A 143 1.74 -2.94 -3.45
C LEU A 143 1.77 -4.41 -3.84
N PHE A 144 2.73 -4.79 -4.68
CA PHE A 144 3.03 -6.18 -5.02
C PHE A 144 3.78 -6.89 -3.89
N GLN A 145 4.73 -6.19 -3.25
CA GLN A 145 5.47 -6.71 -2.11
C GLN A 145 6.14 -5.59 -1.30
N LEU A 146 6.61 -5.96 -0.12
CA LEU A 146 7.73 -5.33 0.56
C LEU A 146 8.93 -6.30 0.55
N ALA A 147 10.06 -5.84 0.01
CA ALA A 147 11.34 -6.46 0.30
C ALA A 147 11.78 -6.06 1.71
N VAL A 148 12.34 -7.01 2.46
CA VAL A 148 12.78 -6.79 3.84
C VAL A 148 14.29 -7.04 3.94
N PHE A 149 14.99 -6.09 4.53
CA PHE A 149 16.42 -6.14 4.76
C PHE A 149 16.70 -6.18 6.27
N ASP A 150 17.54 -7.12 6.66
CA ASP A 150 17.96 -7.42 8.02
C ASP A 150 19.28 -6.70 8.34
N PHE A 151 19.20 -5.65 9.16
CA PHE A 151 20.36 -5.00 9.77
C PHE A 151 20.47 -5.38 11.24
N GLU A 152 21.63 -5.10 11.85
CA GLU A 152 21.86 -5.44 13.26
C GLU A 152 20.80 -4.83 14.20
N ASP A 153 20.46 -3.57 14.01
CA ASP A 153 19.61 -2.77 14.91
C ASP A 153 18.23 -2.43 14.33
N HIS A 154 17.96 -2.71 13.06
CA HIS A 154 16.69 -2.40 12.41
C HIS A 154 16.34 -3.33 11.24
N TRP A 155 15.07 -3.27 10.84
CA TRP A 155 14.58 -3.79 9.58
C TRP A 155 14.39 -2.63 8.60
N LEU A 156 14.82 -2.78 7.35
CA LEU A 156 14.43 -1.88 6.28
C LEU A 156 13.38 -2.57 5.40
N TYR A 157 12.26 -1.90 5.19
CA TYR A 157 11.21 -2.30 4.26
C TYR A 157 11.29 -1.41 3.02
N VAL A 158 11.22 -2.01 1.84
CA VAL A 158 11.17 -1.31 0.55
C VAL A 158 9.95 -1.80 -0.23
N SER A 159 9.05 -0.88 -0.62
CA SER A 159 7.87 -1.25 -1.40
C SER A 159 8.16 -1.47 -2.88
N TYR A 160 7.27 -2.23 -3.50
CA TYR A 160 7.17 -2.42 -4.94
C TYR A 160 5.72 -2.20 -5.34
N GLY A 161 5.43 -1.16 -6.13
CA GLY A 161 4.11 -0.93 -6.73
C GLY A 161 3.59 0.50 -6.61
N CYS A 162 4.32 1.40 -5.94
CA CYS A 162 4.05 2.84 -6.06
C CYS A 162 4.55 3.37 -7.42
N SER A 163 5.62 2.78 -7.94
CA SER A 163 6.16 3.02 -9.28
C SER A 163 5.64 1.99 -10.30
N GLU A 164 5.92 2.24 -11.58
CA GLU A 164 5.58 1.31 -12.67
C GLU A 164 6.64 0.22 -12.79
N LEU A 165 6.34 -0.96 -12.24
CA LEU A 165 7.27 -2.08 -12.13
C LEU A 165 7.51 -2.83 -13.45
N PHE A 166 6.53 -2.80 -14.35
CA PHE A 166 6.51 -3.60 -15.58
C PHE A 166 6.68 -2.71 -16.80
N ASP A 167 5.57 -2.35 -17.46
CA ASP A 167 5.50 -1.42 -18.58
C ASP A 167 5.15 0.00 -18.13
N LYS A 168 5.58 0.99 -18.92
CA LYS A 168 5.09 2.36 -18.84
C LYS A 168 3.63 2.44 -19.30
N THR A 169 2.76 2.89 -18.41
CA THR A 169 1.30 2.99 -18.57
C THR A 169 0.74 4.39 -18.24
N TRP A 170 1.42 5.16 -17.40
CA TRP A 170 1.06 6.54 -17.05
C TRP A 170 1.57 7.51 -18.13
N GLU A 171 0.86 8.62 -18.32
CA GLU A 171 1.17 9.60 -19.37
C GLU A 171 2.44 10.42 -19.09
N ASP A 172 2.81 10.59 -17.81
CA ASP A 172 4.01 11.31 -17.42
C ASP A 172 5.26 10.51 -17.82
N SER A 173 5.96 10.95 -18.85
CA SER A 173 7.18 10.32 -19.33
C SER A 173 8.40 10.51 -18.42
N GLU A 174 8.39 11.49 -17.50
CA GLU A 174 9.50 11.78 -16.61
C GLU A 174 9.48 10.89 -15.37
N TRP A 175 8.31 10.72 -14.74
CA TRP A 175 8.17 9.98 -13.48
C TRP A 175 7.49 8.62 -13.64
N SER A 176 8.03 7.59 -12.98
CA SER A 176 7.46 6.24 -12.96
C SER A 176 6.33 6.16 -11.93
N GLY A 177 5.08 5.98 -12.38
CA GLY A 177 3.90 5.89 -11.51
C GLY A 177 3.74 7.10 -10.58
N LEU A 178 3.67 6.85 -9.27
CA LEU A 178 3.64 7.90 -8.25
C LEU A 178 4.98 8.66 -8.09
N GLY A 179 6.04 8.21 -8.78
CA GLY A 179 7.37 8.83 -8.76
C GLY A 179 8.22 8.43 -7.56
N TYR A 180 7.79 7.46 -6.75
CA TYR A 180 8.56 6.95 -5.63
C TYR A 180 8.24 5.49 -5.30
N GLU A 181 9.11 4.86 -4.51
CA GLU A 181 8.76 3.73 -3.64
C GLU A 181 8.86 4.16 -2.18
N LEU A 182 8.02 3.59 -1.33
CA LEU A 182 8.00 3.85 0.11
C LEU A 182 9.08 3.01 0.80
N THR A 183 9.78 3.61 1.77
CA THR A 183 10.73 2.89 2.63
C THR A 183 10.42 3.10 4.10
N LEU A 184 10.68 2.10 4.95
CA LEU A 184 10.55 2.23 6.40
C LEU A 184 11.73 1.55 7.08
N ARG A 185 12.43 2.29 7.94
CA ARG A 185 13.45 1.75 8.83
C ARG A 185 12.85 1.59 10.22
N LEU A 186 12.64 0.35 10.63
CA LEU A 186 11.97 -0.01 11.87
C LEU A 186 12.98 -0.63 12.83
N LYS A 187 13.22 0.01 13.97
CA LYS A 187 14.15 -0.50 14.96
C LYS A 187 13.76 -1.91 15.43
N LYS A 188 14.75 -2.79 15.53
CA LYS A 188 14.60 -4.11 16.14
C LYS A 188 14.48 -3.92 17.64
N ASN A 189 13.25 -3.77 18.12
CA ASN A 189 12.97 -3.81 19.55
C ASN A 189 13.08 -5.28 20.01
N ARG A 190 12.20 -5.76 20.89
CA ARG A 190 12.23 -7.17 21.35
C ARG A 190 11.70 -8.18 20.31
N LEU A 191 11.69 -7.82 19.03
CA LEU A 191 11.12 -8.60 17.94
C LEU A 191 12.20 -9.46 17.28
N ALA A 192 12.05 -10.79 17.33
CA ALA A 192 12.99 -11.74 16.73
C ALA A 192 12.84 -11.89 15.20
N VAL A 193 11.71 -11.43 14.64
CA VAL A 193 11.37 -11.51 13.22
C VAL A 193 10.77 -10.18 12.75
N PRO A 194 10.88 -9.83 11.46
CA PRO A 194 10.28 -8.60 10.95
C PRO A 194 8.75 -8.64 11.10
N PRO A 195 8.13 -7.63 11.72
CA PRO A 195 6.68 -7.59 11.84
C PRO A 195 5.99 -7.38 10.48
N MET A 196 4.75 -7.83 10.40
CA MET A 196 3.94 -7.80 9.16
C MET A 196 3.10 -6.52 9.00
N TRP A 197 2.91 -5.74 10.07
CA TRP A 197 2.06 -4.53 10.06
C TRP A 197 2.51 -3.44 9.07
N PRO A 198 3.80 -3.30 8.67
CA PRO A 198 4.17 -2.29 7.69
C PRO A 198 3.49 -2.48 6.33
N MET A 199 3.20 -3.73 5.94
CA MET A 199 2.56 -4.03 4.66
C MET A 199 1.18 -3.36 4.49
N PRO A 200 0.18 -3.60 5.34
CA PRO A 200 -1.11 -2.93 5.21
C PRO A 200 -1.01 -1.41 5.31
N VAL A 201 -0.11 -0.88 6.15
CA VAL A 201 0.08 0.58 6.30
C VAL A 201 0.65 1.23 5.05
N MET A 202 1.76 0.70 4.52
CA MET A 202 2.39 1.23 3.31
C MET A 202 1.47 1.06 2.10
N ASN A 203 0.69 -0.02 2.06
CA ASN A 203 -0.33 -0.23 1.03
C ASN A 203 -1.47 0.81 1.11
N ASP A 204 -1.96 1.12 2.32
CA ASP A 204 -2.98 2.16 2.51
C ASP A 204 -2.47 3.54 2.11
N LEU A 205 -1.20 3.85 2.38
CA LEU A 205 -0.54 5.08 1.93
C LEU A 205 -0.40 5.15 0.40
N ALA A 206 0.00 4.06 -0.24
CA ALA A 206 0.04 3.97 -1.70
C ALA A 206 -1.36 4.16 -2.32
N PHE A 207 -2.39 3.54 -1.73
CA PHE A 207 -3.78 3.72 -2.14
C PHE A 207 -4.23 5.18 -1.96
N TYR A 208 -3.90 5.79 -0.83
CA TYR A 208 -4.18 7.21 -0.56
C TYR A 208 -3.55 8.11 -1.63
N ALA A 209 -2.28 7.89 -1.98
CA ALA A 209 -1.62 8.65 -3.04
C ALA A 209 -2.30 8.48 -4.41
N LEU A 210 -2.72 7.25 -4.77
CA LEU A 210 -3.46 7.00 -6.01
C LEU A 210 -4.83 7.68 -6.06
N GLN A 211 -5.41 8.05 -4.91
CA GLN A 211 -6.63 8.88 -4.88
C GLN A 211 -6.35 10.37 -5.14
N GLY A 212 -5.10 10.75 -5.40
CA GLY A 212 -4.69 12.12 -5.72
C GLY A 212 -4.22 12.93 -4.52
N TYR A 213 -4.04 12.30 -3.36
CA TYR A 213 -3.44 12.96 -2.20
C TYR A 213 -1.91 12.96 -2.31
N GLU A 214 -1.29 14.08 -2.01
CA GLU A 214 0.15 14.22 -2.16
C GLU A 214 0.88 13.58 -0.98
N LEU A 215 1.91 12.78 -1.28
CA LEU A 215 2.93 12.34 -0.34
C LEU A 215 4.29 12.80 -0.89
N ARG A 216 4.93 13.76 -0.22
CA ARG A 216 6.26 14.28 -0.60
C ARG A 216 7.12 14.57 0.63
N PRO A 217 8.44 14.70 0.47
CA PRO A 217 9.33 15.07 1.57
C PRO A 217 8.84 16.32 2.32
N GLY A 218 8.79 16.22 3.65
CA GLY A 218 8.35 17.27 4.57
C GLY A 218 6.85 17.33 4.85
N GLN A 219 6.03 16.49 4.19
CA GLN A 219 4.64 16.28 4.60
C GLN A 219 4.53 15.25 5.72
N SER A 220 3.53 15.40 6.57
CA SER A 220 3.20 14.44 7.62
C SER A 220 1.74 14.01 7.56
N ILE A 221 1.47 12.78 7.97
CA ILE A 221 0.12 12.22 8.08
C ILE A 221 -0.11 11.70 9.50
N ASN A 222 -1.33 11.85 10.01
CA ASN A 222 -1.76 11.31 11.30
C ASN A 222 -2.91 10.32 11.04
N PHE A 223 -2.79 9.10 11.56
CA PHE A 223 -3.83 8.06 11.43
C PHE A 223 -4.89 8.13 12.54
N GLY A 224 -4.69 8.98 13.55
CA GLY A 224 -5.61 9.08 14.70
C GLY A 224 -5.53 7.91 15.68
N GLY A 225 -4.59 6.99 15.47
CA GLY A 225 -4.32 5.83 16.32
C GLY A 225 -2.91 5.27 16.09
N PRO A 226 -2.50 4.23 16.84
CA PRO A 226 -1.16 3.65 16.75
C PRO A 226 -0.83 3.17 15.34
N ILE A 227 0.39 3.47 14.86
CA ILE A 227 0.82 3.13 13.49
C ILE A 227 0.90 1.62 13.21
N ASP A 228 1.14 0.80 14.23
CA ASP A 228 1.18 -0.67 14.14
C ASP A 228 -0.18 -1.32 14.46
N GLY A 229 -1.19 -0.50 14.81
CA GLY A 229 -2.50 -0.94 15.26
C GLY A 229 -2.55 -1.48 16.70
N GLU A 230 -1.41 -1.50 17.40
CA GLU A 230 -1.28 -2.00 18.77
C GLU A 230 -1.21 -0.82 19.76
N GLU A 231 -1.88 -0.94 20.91
CA GLU A 231 -2.00 0.19 21.86
C GLU A 231 -0.69 0.55 22.58
N LYS A 232 0.39 -0.19 22.36
CA LYS A 232 1.66 -0.01 23.08
C LYS A 232 2.49 1.17 22.55
N THR A 233 2.49 1.40 21.23
CA THR A 233 3.28 2.50 20.67
C THR A 233 2.56 3.84 20.82
N LYS A 234 3.34 4.90 21.06
CA LYS A 234 2.84 6.29 21.08
C LYS A 234 2.82 6.94 19.70
N LEU A 235 3.41 6.27 18.70
CA LEU A 235 3.49 6.79 17.35
C LEU A 235 2.11 6.68 16.68
N THR A 236 1.61 7.80 16.16
CA THR A 236 0.26 7.88 15.56
C THR A 236 0.28 8.32 14.10
N GLY A 237 1.45 8.58 13.54
CA GLY A 237 1.58 9.06 12.17
C GLY A 237 2.99 8.96 11.63
N PHE A 238 3.20 9.48 10.43
CA PHE A 238 4.50 9.52 9.76
C PHE A 238 4.82 10.92 9.25
N LEU A 239 6.12 11.23 9.24
CA LEU A 239 6.74 12.25 8.40
C LEU A 239 7.37 11.55 7.19
N PHE A 240 7.13 12.08 6.00
CA PHE A 240 7.77 11.61 4.77
C PHE A 240 9.06 12.37 4.54
N LEU A 241 10.14 11.64 4.29
CA LEU A 241 11.48 12.17 4.07
C LEU A 241 12.10 11.54 2.84
N LYS A 242 13.12 12.18 2.24
CA LYS A 242 13.96 11.46 1.27
C LYS A 242 14.73 10.39 2.02
N ASP A 243 14.79 9.17 1.47
CA ASP A 243 15.69 8.15 2.01
C ASP A 243 17.14 8.65 1.92
N ARG A 244 17.91 8.46 2.99
CA ARG A 244 19.28 8.99 3.09
C ARG A 244 20.32 8.10 2.41
N GLU A 245 20.02 6.82 2.26
CA GLU A 245 20.97 5.85 1.71
C GLU A 245 20.55 5.39 0.31
N LEU A 246 19.24 5.29 0.04
CA LEU A 246 18.74 4.94 -1.28
C LEU A 246 18.54 6.19 -2.16
N PRO A 247 19.39 6.41 -3.18
CA PRO A 247 19.25 7.56 -4.06
C PRO A 247 18.07 7.40 -5.02
N SER A 248 17.63 8.50 -5.62
CA SER A 248 16.75 8.41 -6.79
C SER A 248 17.42 7.64 -7.92
N ILE A 249 16.61 6.90 -8.68
CA ILE A 249 17.07 6.08 -9.80
C ILE A 249 16.24 6.39 -11.04
N ASP A 250 16.89 6.21 -12.20
CA ASP A 250 16.21 6.18 -13.48
C ASP A 250 15.85 4.73 -13.82
N THR A 251 14.63 4.53 -14.33
CA THR A 251 14.17 3.24 -14.84
C THR A 251 13.71 3.42 -16.29
N PRO A 252 13.55 2.34 -17.07
CA PRO A 252 12.94 2.46 -18.40
C PRO A 252 11.52 3.05 -18.41
N ASN A 253 10.83 3.04 -17.26
CA ASN A 253 9.47 3.60 -17.09
C ASN A 253 9.47 5.04 -16.51
N GLY A 254 10.64 5.65 -16.38
CA GLY A 254 10.81 6.97 -15.78
C GLY A 254 11.52 6.92 -14.42
N LYS A 255 11.74 8.09 -13.84
CA LYS A 255 12.46 8.27 -12.59
C LYS A 255 11.59 7.91 -11.38
N LEU A 256 12.23 7.40 -10.34
CA LEU A 256 11.63 7.30 -9.01
C LEU A 256 12.62 7.71 -7.92
N GLN A 257 12.09 8.10 -6.76
CA GLN A 257 12.85 8.32 -5.53
C GLN A 257 12.41 7.37 -4.43
N PHE A 258 13.17 7.26 -3.35
CA PHE A 258 12.76 6.51 -2.17
C PHE A 258 12.26 7.48 -1.10
N LEU A 259 11.02 7.27 -0.66
CA LEU A 259 10.33 8.12 0.30
C LEU A 259 10.24 7.39 1.64
N GLN A 260 11.11 7.77 2.58
CA GLN A 260 11.20 7.17 3.90
C GLN A 260 10.08 7.66 4.81
N LEU A 261 9.39 6.71 5.45
CA LEU A 261 8.45 6.92 6.53
C LEU A 261 9.24 7.03 7.84
N TYR A 262 9.04 8.12 8.58
CA TYR A 262 9.56 8.32 9.93
C TYR A 262 8.41 8.48 10.93
N GLY A 263 8.29 7.53 11.86
CA GLY A 263 7.17 7.51 12.81
C GLY A 263 7.19 8.68 13.78
N LEU A 264 6.02 9.30 14.00
CA LEU A 264 5.84 10.44 14.87
C LEU A 264 4.75 10.22 15.90
N ASP A 265 4.98 10.72 17.11
CA ASP A 265 3.94 10.80 18.13
C ASP A 265 2.99 11.99 17.87
N LYS A 266 1.85 11.95 18.56
CA LYS A 266 0.81 12.99 18.45
C LYS A 266 1.33 14.39 18.79
N ASN A 267 2.22 14.51 19.78
CA ASN A 267 2.74 15.79 20.22
C ASN A 267 3.62 16.43 19.14
N THR A 268 4.43 15.63 18.46
CA THR A 268 5.30 16.07 17.37
C THR A 268 4.48 16.45 16.15
N LEU A 269 3.44 15.69 15.81
CA LEU A 269 2.50 16.03 14.74
C LEU A 269 1.77 17.36 15.02
N GLU A 270 1.35 17.61 16.26
CA GLU A 270 0.75 18.91 16.62
C GLU A 270 1.75 20.07 16.53
N LYS A 271 3.01 19.86 16.92
CA LYS A 271 4.08 20.87 16.71
C LYS A 271 4.27 21.18 15.23
N ILE A 272 4.34 20.15 14.37
CA ILE A 272 4.42 20.34 12.91
C ILE A 272 3.22 21.15 12.40
N ARG A 273 2.01 20.86 12.89
CA ARG A 273 0.79 21.59 12.50
C ARG A 273 0.84 23.07 12.89
N LEU A 274 1.40 23.40 14.05
CA LEU A 274 1.45 24.77 14.58
C LEU A 274 2.62 25.58 14.02
N GLU A 275 3.79 24.96 13.89
CA GLU A 275 5.06 25.64 13.64
C GLU A 275 5.64 25.33 12.24
N GLY A 276 5.10 24.34 11.55
CA GLY A 276 5.62 23.82 10.28
C GLY A 276 6.74 22.80 10.45
N THR A 277 6.96 21.98 9.41
CA THR A 277 7.86 20.82 9.47
C THR A 277 9.35 21.18 9.43
N HIS A 278 9.71 22.38 8.96
CA HIS A 278 11.09 22.77 8.68
C HIS A 278 12.03 22.66 9.88
N ARG A 279 11.57 23.01 11.09
CA ARG A 279 12.39 22.91 12.31
C ARG A 279 12.71 21.47 12.68
N LEU A 280 11.72 20.59 12.55
CA LEU A 280 11.90 19.16 12.81
C LEU A 280 12.87 18.57 11.78
N ILE A 281 12.70 18.87 10.50
CA ILE A 281 13.59 18.38 9.44
C ILE A 281 15.03 18.84 9.69
N ALA A 282 15.26 20.12 10.00
CA ALA A 282 16.60 20.62 10.32
C ALA A 282 17.21 19.88 11.52
N SER A 283 16.44 19.66 12.59
CA SER A 283 16.90 18.88 13.74
C SER A 283 17.18 17.42 13.40
N LEU A 284 16.40 16.81 12.52
CA LEU A 284 16.65 15.45 12.04
C LEU A 284 17.91 15.40 11.16
N GLU A 285 18.15 16.40 10.31
CA GLU A 285 19.35 16.54 9.45
C GLU A 285 20.65 16.67 10.25
N GLU A 286 20.62 17.35 11.40
CA GLU A 286 21.77 17.43 12.31
C GLU A 286 22.10 16.08 12.99
N ASN A 287 21.11 15.18 13.10
CA ASN A 287 21.30 13.85 13.67
C ASN A 287 21.77 12.86 12.59
N ALA A 288 22.96 12.29 12.77
CA ALA A 288 23.53 11.30 11.85
C ALA A 288 22.85 9.91 11.89
N SER A 289 21.80 9.74 12.71
CA SER A 289 21.07 8.47 12.74
C SER A 289 20.24 8.31 11.46
N ASN A 290 20.09 7.06 11.00
CA ASN A 290 19.32 6.69 9.80
C ASN A 290 17.79 6.89 9.94
N LEU A 291 17.36 7.76 10.86
CA LEU A 291 15.96 8.11 11.09
C LEU A 291 15.10 6.85 11.32
N LEU A 292 15.55 6.02 12.26
CA LEU A 292 14.86 4.79 12.64
C LEU A 292 13.55 5.12 13.36
N THR A 293 12.47 4.47 12.94
CA THR A 293 11.21 4.45 13.68
C THR A 293 11.34 3.47 14.84
N ASP A 294 11.23 3.98 16.07
CA ASP A 294 11.25 3.18 17.31
C ASP A 294 9.82 3.12 17.90
N LEU A 295 9.30 1.91 18.11
CA LEU A 295 7.94 1.73 18.61
C LEU A 295 7.80 1.93 20.13
N ASP A 296 8.91 1.91 20.89
CA ASP A 296 8.92 1.93 22.36
C ASP A 296 8.84 3.36 22.98
#